data_AF-A0A0S2Z5F7-F1
#
_entry.id   AF-A0A0S2Z5F7-F1
#
_cell.length_a   1.000
_cell.length_b   1.000
_cell.length_c   1.000
_cell.angle_alpha   90.00
_cell.angle_beta   90.00
_cell.angle_gamma   90.00
#
_symmetry.space_group_name_H-M   'P 1'
#
loop_
_entity.id
_entity.type
_entity.pdbx_description
1 polymer ?
#
loop_
_entity_poly.entity_id
_entity_poly.type
_entity_poly.pdbx_seq_one_letter_code
_entity_poly.pdbx_strand_id
1 'polypeptide(L)' 'MSIFTPTNQIRLTNVAVVRMKRAGKRFEIACYKNKVVGWRSGVF' A
#
# COMPACT_ATOMS: atom_id res chain seq x y z
N MET A 1 -14.43 -8.80 -34.18
CA MET A 1 -14.77 -8.01 -32.98
C MET A 1 -13.84 -8.41 -31.86
N SER A 2 -12.84 -7.58 -31.61
CA SER A 2 -11.77 -7.80 -30.64
C SER A 2 -12.36 -7.72 -29.22
N ILE A 3 -12.09 -8.73 -28.40
CA ILE A 3 -12.52 -8.77 -27.00
C ILE A 3 -11.78 -7.64 -26.25
N PHE A 4 -12.42 -6.47 -26.14
CA PHE A 4 -11.99 -5.34 -25.31
C PHE A 4 -12.52 -5.54 -23.88
N THR A 5 -12.27 -6.70 -23.28
CA THR A 5 -12.45 -6.82 -21.83
C THR A 5 -11.16 -6.31 -21.20
N PRO A 6 -11.17 -5.27 -20.35
CA PRO A 6 -9.99 -4.93 -19.60
C PRO A 6 -9.63 -6.15 -18.76
N THR A 7 -8.52 -6.81 -19.12
CA THR A 7 -7.89 -7.86 -18.35
C THR A 7 -7.67 -7.32 -16.94
N ASN A 8 -8.38 -7.91 -15.96
CA ASN A 8 -8.39 -7.58 -14.53
C ASN A 8 -7.23 -6.67 -14.09
N GLN A 9 -7.42 -5.35 -14.15
CA GLN A 9 -6.46 -4.43 -13.56
C GLN A 9 -6.52 -4.65 -12.04
N ILE A 10 -5.49 -5.29 -11.48
CA ILE A 10 -5.37 -5.48 -10.03
C ILE A 10 -5.07 -4.11 -9.43
N ARG A 11 -6.14 -3.37 -9.10
CA ARG A 11 -6.03 -2.09 -8.42
C ARG A 11 -5.65 -2.40 -6.97
N LEU A 12 -4.47 -1.96 -6.56
CA LEU A 12 -3.98 -2.01 -5.18
C LEU A 12 -4.76 -1.01 -4.30
N THR A 13 -6.10 -1.09 -4.30
CA THR A 13 -7.01 -0.17 -3.59
C THR A 13 -6.86 -0.24 -2.07
N ASN A 14 -6.41 -1.39 -1.57
CA ASN A 14 -6.27 -1.67 -0.14
C ASN A 14 -4.82 -1.51 0.37
N VAL A 15 -3.94 -0.92 -0.44
CA VAL A 15 -2.55 -0.66 -0.05
C VAL A 15 -2.41 0.78 0.43
N ALA A 16 -1.73 0.96 1.56
CA ALA A 16 -1.24 2.22 2.09
C ALA A 16 0.28 2.29 1.91
N VAL A 17 0.79 3.48 1.63
CA VAL A 17 2.23 3.75 1.59
C VAL A 17 2.63 4.45 2.89
N VAL A 18 3.48 3.81 3.68
CA VAL A 18 4.07 4.42 4.87
C VAL A 18 5.41 5.02 4.48
N ARG A 19 5.62 6.28 4.85
CA ARG A 19 6.82 7.05 4.53
C ARG A 19 7.59 7.37 5.79
N MET A 20 8.90 7.18 5.74
CA MET A 20 9.83 7.56 6.80
C MET A 20 11.00 8.35 6.20
N LYS A 21 11.42 9.42 6.89
CA LYS A 21 12.63 10.17 6.55
C LYS A 21 13.62 10.04 7.70
N ARG A 22 14.81 9.49 7.42
CA ARG A 22 15.88 9.35 8.41
C ARG A 22 17.24 9.46 7.73
N ALA A 23 18.20 10.12 8.39
CA ALA A 23 19.56 10.29 7.90
C ALA A 23 19.63 10.86 6.45
N GLY A 24 18.76 11.83 6.14
CA GLY A 24 18.66 12.41 4.80
C GLY A 24 18.03 11.51 3.73
N LYS A 25 17.74 10.24 4.04
CA LYS A 25 17.16 9.26 3.11
C LYS A 25 15.65 9.11 3.31
N ARG A 26 14.96 8.78 2.22
CA ARG A 26 13.50 8.55 2.19
C ARG A 26 13.27 7.05 2.04
N PHE A 27 12.49 6.49 2.94
CA PHE A 27 12.08 5.09 2.92
C PHE A 27 10.57 5.04 2.74
N GLU A 28 10.12 4.22 1.80
CA GLU A 28 8.71 4.00 1.51
C GLU A 28 8.43 2.50 1.57
N ILE A 29 7.34 2.13 2.24
CA ILE A 29 6.87 0.74 2.30
C ILE A 29 5.38 0.67 1.96
N ALA A 30 5.05 -0.22 1.05
CA ALA A 30 3.68 -0.56 0.70
C ALA A 30 3.17 -1.63 1.66
N CYS A 31 2.03 -1.39 2.31
CA CYS A 31 1.44 -2.32 3.26
C CYS A 31 -0.08 -2.17 3.32
N TYR A 32 -0.79 -3.16 3.84
CA TYR A 32 -2.24 -3.05 4.02
C TYR A 32 -2.61 -2.04 5.11
N LYS A 33 -3.68 -1.26 4.89
CA LYS A 33 -4.16 -0.24 5.83
C LYS A 33 -4.34 -0.77 7.26
N ASN A 34 -4.97 -1.95 7.41
CA ASN A 34 -5.22 -2.56 8.71
C ASN A 34 -3.93 -2.82 9.49
N LYS A 35 -2.86 -3.21 8.79
CA LYS A 35 -1.57 -3.48 9.42
C LYS A 35 -0.89 -2.21 9.93
N VAL A 36 -1.05 -1.09 9.21
CA VAL A 36 -0.55 0.22 9.66
C VAL A 36 -1.31 0.71 10.88
N VAL A 37 -2.64 0.58 10.87
CA VAL A 37 -3.50 1.02 11.98
C VAL A 37 -3.20 0.20 13.23
N GLY A 38 -3.16 -1.14 13.15
CA GLY A 38 -2.80 -2.00 14.28
C GLY A 38 -1.40 -1.68 14.84
N TRP A 39 -0.40 -1.55 13.96
CA TRP A 39 0.96 -1.17 14.35
C TRP A 39 1.02 0.19 15.07
N ARG A 40 0.25 1.19 14.63
CA ARG A 40 0.18 2.51 15.28
C ARG A 40 -0.57 2.49 16.62
N SER A 41 -1.59 1.64 16.74
CA SER A 41 -2.38 1.51 17.97
C SER A 41 -1.68 0.65 19.04
N GLY A 42 -0.55 0.00 18.72
CA GLY A 42 0.15 -0.90 19.65
C GLY A 42 -0.60 -2.22 19.92
N VAL A 43 -1.65 -2.49 19.15
CA VAL A 43 -2.47 -3.70 19.24
C VAL A 43 -2.08 -4.55 18.04
N PHE A 44 -1.26 -5.57 18.29
CA PHE A 44 -0.81 -6.52 17.28
C PHE A 44 -1.69 -7.78 17.30
#